data_AF-A0A1Y3B0J6-F1
#
_entry.id   AF-A0A1Y3B0J6-F1
#
_cell.length_a   1.000
_cell.length_b   1.000
_cell.length_c   1.000
_cell.angle_alpha   90.00
_cell.angle_beta   90.00
_cell.angle_gamma   90.00
#
_symmetry.space_group_name_H-M   'P 1'
#
loop_
_entity.id
_entity.type
_entity.pdbx_description
1 polymer ?
#
loop_
_entity_poly.entity_id
_entity_poly.type
_entity_poly.pdbx_seq_one_letter_code
_entity_poly.pdbx_strand_id
1 'polypeptide(L)'
;MFYMNNINMPVDSPALNHKPGSGGEATIVMTIITQYMQRIQSIREATKAIRSSPGVREILEYILVFGNYLNCSTRTLATAPAYGFKLQTLDLITETKSSVDRSRSLLHYLVDVIMTKEKPGGNHSGPSKSEILATALAIRPLLISNRSQHQLTGSNSDASVLENIKMPFDFDRLLQTIERATSVSLETCVAEVAEIEKGMELCRNELQLRNQGGLATSPATKTIQQFIQQKGPEVSGLKEELRKTQQQYNECVEYFGENPKMLESSNQLFGTFVRFLKNFKQCQLDNLMAQRKSIEEELRQQILAKQQQRMMQQQQQQQQNGNGSQSDHQMQQGQTTSDNQKVKEKRLLKQDEVYNGALEDILSGLKNEPFRRADAVRRSQRRRLANMATNEMQDNV
;
A
#
# COMPACT_ATOMS: atom_id res chain seq x y z
N MET A 1 53.58 -34.43 -21.28
CA MET A 1 53.91 -33.01 -21.04
C MET A 1 54.29 -32.33 -22.37
N PHE A 2 53.30 -31.93 -23.20
CA PHE A 2 53.59 -31.19 -24.45
C PHE A 2 52.56 -30.08 -24.76
N TYR A 3 51.69 -29.71 -23.81
CA TYR A 3 50.64 -28.70 -24.01
C TYR A 3 50.86 -27.38 -23.26
N MET A 4 52.05 -27.15 -22.66
CA MET A 4 52.30 -25.93 -21.87
C MET A 4 53.37 -24.99 -22.44
N ASN A 5 53.98 -25.29 -23.59
CA ASN A 5 55.08 -24.47 -24.11
C ASN A 5 54.67 -23.21 -24.88
N ASN A 6 53.38 -22.94 -25.09
CA ASN A 6 52.91 -21.79 -25.90
C ASN A 6 51.86 -20.91 -25.22
N ILE A 7 51.71 -20.96 -23.88
CA ILE A 7 50.84 -20.02 -23.16
C ILE A 7 51.72 -18.92 -22.56
N ASN A 8 51.91 -17.84 -23.32
CA ASN A 8 52.41 -16.59 -22.78
C ASN A 8 51.28 -15.99 -21.93
N MET A 9 51.30 -16.21 -20.61
CA MET A 9 50.35 -15.55 -19.70
C MET A 9 50.70 -14.07 -19.57
N PRO A 10 49.75 -13.14 -19.73
CA PRO A 10 49.94 -11.77 -19.31
C PRO A 10 50.10 -11.78 -17.79
N VAL A 11 51.32 -11.54 -17.33
CA VAL A 11 51.66 -11.30 -15.93
C VAL A 11 51.10 -9.92 -15.60
N ASP A 12 49.84 -9.88 -15.18
CA ASP A 12 49.21 -8.87 -14.33
C ASP A 12 47.68 -9.05 -14.38
N SER A 13 47.19 -10.04 -13.64
CA SER A 13 45.78 -10.10 -13.24
C SER A 13 45.69 -9.75 -11.75
N PRO A 14 45.02 -8.65 -11.36
CA PRO A 14 45.02 -8.15 -9.99
C PRO A 14 44.18 -8.98 -8.99
N ALA A 15 43.72 -10.18 -9.36
CA ALA A 15 42.77 -10.96 -8.57
C ALA A 15 43.38 -11.75 -7.40
N LEU A 16 44.71 -11.77 -7.21
CA LEU A 16 45.36 -12.66 -6.23
C LEU A 16 46.40 -12.02 -5.31
N ASN A 17 46.52 -10.69 -5.27
CA ASN A 17 47.52 -10.05 -4.40
C ASN A 17 46.88 -8.99 -3.51
N HIS A 18 46.58 -9.32 -2.25
CA HIS A 18 46.23 -8.32 -1.24
C HIS A 18 47.18 -8.40 -0.05
N LYS A 19 48.03 -7.37 0.08
CA LYS A 19 48.71 -7.00 1.33
C LYS A 19 47.68 -6.57 2.38
N PRO A 20 47.90 -6.80 3.68
CA PRO A 20 47.03 -6.24 4.72
C PRO A 20 47.40 -4.77 4.95
N GLY A 21 46.49 -3.86 4.62
CA GLY A 21 46.65 -2.41 4.80
C GLY A 21 45.34 -1.78 5.27
N SER A 22 45.32 -1.45 6.56
CA SER A 22 44.53 -0.45 7.29
C SER A 22 43.33 0.24 6.61
N GLY A 23 42.17 0.14 7.29
CA GLY A 23 41.27 1.29 7.47
C GLY A 23 39.98 1.30 6.65
N GLY A 24 38.91 0.75 7.23
CA GLY A 24 37.62 1.45 7.32
C GLY A 24 36.82 1.69 6.05
N GLU A 25 36.36 0.62 5.40
CA GLU A 25 34.95 0.40 5.03
C GLU A 25 34.88 -1.00 4.41
N ALA A 26 34.43 -1.97 5.20
CA ALA A 26 34.23 -3.32 4.73
C ALA A 26 33.04 -3.31 3.75
N THR A 27 33.31 -2.99 2.48
CA THR A 27 32.50 -3.53 1.40
C THR A 27 32.63 -5.04 1.54
N ILE A 28 31.66 -5.66 2.20
CA ILE A 28 31.57 -7.11 2.34
C ILE A 28 31.43 -7.60 0.90
N VAL A 29 32.55 -8.00 0.29
CA VAL A 29 32.54 -8.65 -1.01
C VAL A 29 31.72 -9.92 -0.82
N MET A 30 30.46 -9.90 -1.26
CA MET A 30 29.60 -11.06 -1.15
C MET A 30 30.22 -12.17 -1.99
N THR A 31 30.74 -13.19 -1.32
CA THR A 31 31.15 -14.39 -2.01
C THR A 31 29.92 -15.07 -2.61
N ILE A 32 30.13 -15.83 -3.68
CA ILE A 32 29.07 -16.61 -4.34
C ILE A 32 28.32 -17.50 -3.31
N ILE A 33 29.05 -18.10 -2.36
CA ILE A 33 28.46 -18.91 -1.28
C ILE A 33 27.57 -18.05 -0.37
N THR A 34 28.03 -16.87 0.05
CA THR A 34 27.24 -15.94 0.87
C THR A 34 25.95 -15.52 0.16
N GLN A 35 26.02 -15.26 -1.15
CA GLN A 35 24.85 -14.90 -1.95
C GLN A 35 23.82 -16.04 -2.00
N TYR A 36 24.25 -17.28 -2.27
CA TYR A 36 23.34 -18.42 -2.27
C TYR A 36 22.77 -18.74 -0.88
N MET A 37 23.57 -18.59 0.18
CA MET A 37 23.07 -18.73 1.55
C MET A 37 21.93 -17.76 1.85
N GLN A 38 22.03 -16.49 1.43
CA GLN A 38 20.96 -15.50 1.62
C GLN A 38 19.70 -15.83 0.83
N ARG A 39 19.86 -16.34 -0.38
CA ARG A 39 18.77 -16.80 -1.24
C ARG A 39 18.00 -17.95 -0.59
N ILE A 40 18.72 -18.98 -0.12
CA ILE A 40 18.14 -20.12 0.61
C ILE A 40 17.46 -19.65 1.91
N GLN A 41 18.10 -18.75 2.65
CA GLN A 41 17.57 -18.22 3.89
C GLN A 41 16.26 -17.46 3.67
N SER A 42 16.14 -16.70 2.59
CA SER A 42 14.92 -15.96 2.24
C SER A 42 13.75 -16.92 1.99
N ILE A 43 13.99 -18.02 1.26
CA ILE A 43 12.99 -19.08 1.03
C ILE A 43 12.60 -19.76 2.34
N ARG A 44 13.58 -20.07 3.20
CA ARG A 44 13.36 -20.68 4.51
C ARG A 44 12.52 -19.80 5.42
N GLU A 45 12.83 -18.50 5.46
CA GLU A 45 12.09 -17.51 6.23
C GLU A 45 10.65 -17.36 5.74
N ALA A 46 10.43 -17.25 4.42
CA ALA A 46 9.09 -17.17 3.85
C ALA A 46 8.27 -18.42 4.13
N THR A 47 8.86 -19.60 3.95
CA THR A 47 8.24 -20.89 4.26
C THR A 47 7.79 -20.95 5.71
N LYS A 48 8.68 -20.58 6.65
CA LYS A 48 8.37 -20.56 8.07
C LYS A 48 7.31 -19.51 8.41
N ALA A 49 7.39 -18.32 7.80
CA ALA A 49 6.45 -17.24 8.05
C ALA A 49 5.03 -17.61 7.64
N ILE A 50 4.85 -18.23 6.47
CA ILE A 50 3.53 -18.69 6.00
C ILE A 50 2.98 -19.76 6.95
N ARG A 51 3.78 -20.78 7.28
CA ARG A 51 3.34 -21.91 8.12
C ARG A 51 2.97 -21.49 9.55
N SER A 52 3.64 -20.48 10.09
CA SER A 52 3.46 -20.03 11.48
C SER A 52 2.60 -18.76 11.64
N SER A 53 2.09 -18.21 10.54
CA SER A 53 1.29 -16.98 10.58
C SER A 53 -0.08 -17.24 11.24
N PRO A 54 -0.39 -16.58 12.37
CA PRO A 54 -1.72 -16.64 12.95
C PRO A 54 -2.76 -16.01 12.01
N GLY A 55 -2.42 -14.92 11.31
CA GLY A 55 -3.35 -14.27 10.39
C GLY A 55 -3.76 -15.19 9.23
N VAL A 56 -2.83 -15.98 8.69
CA VAL A 56 -3.16 -16.96 7.63
C VAL A 56 -4.17 -17.97 8.16
N ARG A 57 -3.94 -18.52 9.34
CA ARG A 57 -4.86 -19.46 9.97
C ARG A 57 -6.25 -18.86 10.17
N GLU A 58 -6.33 -17.68 10.78
CA GLU A 58 -7.59 -16.98 11.03
C GLU A 58 -8.37 -16.76 9.73
N ILE A 59 -7.72 -16.25 8.68
CA ILE A 59 -8.38 -16.04 7.39
C ILE A 59 -8.89 -17.34 6.77
N LEU A 60 -8.10 -18.42 6.82
CA LEU A 60 -8.53 -19.69 6.27
C LEU A 60 -9.75 -20.24 7.03
N GLU A 61 -9.81 -20.04 8.35
CA GLU A 61 -10.98 -20.39 9.17
C GLU A 61 -12.21 -19.54 8.80
N TYR A 62 -12.06 -18.21 8.62
CA TYR A 62 -13.14 -17.36 8.12
C TYR A 62 -13.67 -17.83 6.76
N ILE A 63 -12.76 -18.09 5.81
CA ILE A 63 -13.12 -18.56 4.46
C ILE A 63 -13.86 -19.90 4.55
N LEU A 64 -13.44 -20.81 5.42
CA LEU A 64 -14.11 -22.10 5.61
C LEU A 64 -15.54 -21.93 6.14
N VAL A 65 -15.74 -21.06 7.13
CA VAL A 65 -17.06 -20.77 7.70
C VAL A 65 -17.98 -20.14 6.65
N PHE A 66 -17.51 -19.10 5.96
CA PHE A 66 -18.28 -18.44 4.89
C PHE A 66 -18.57 -19.38 3.73
N GLY A 67 -17.58 -20.17 3.30
CA GLY A 67 -17.74 -21.15 2.23
C GLY A 67 -18.77 -22.22 2.58
N ASN A 68 -18.77 -22.71 3.83
CA ASN A 68 -19.78 -23.66 4.29
C ASN A 68 -21.18 -23.04 4.37
N TYR A 69 -21.28 -21.79 4.82
CA TYR A 69 -22.56 -21.08 4.91
C TYR A 69 -23.15 -20.80 3.53
N LEU A 70 -22.36 -20.26 2.60
CA LEU A 70 -22.83 -19.88 1.26
C LEU A 70 -23.22 -21.10 0.41
N ASN A 71 -22.53 -22.24 0.60
CA ASN A 71 -22.82 -23.49 -0.11
C ASN A 71 -23.81 -24.38 0.65
N CYS A 72 -24.62 -23.86 1.57
CA CYS A 72 -25.60 -24.68 2.27
C CYS A 72 -26.77 -25.13 1.36
N SER A 73 -27.13 -24.34 0.35
CA SER A 73 -28.30 -24.55 -0.51
C SER A 73 -28.03 -25.35 -1.79
N THR A 74 -26.79 -25.37 -2.26
CA THR A 74 -26.35 -26.16 -3.43
C THR A 74 -25.91 -27.58 -3.07
N ARG A 75 -25.81 -27.88 -1.76
CA ARG A 75 -25.54 -29.22 -1.27
C ARG A 75 -26.81 -30.06 -1.29
N THR A 76 -26.88 -30.98 -2.25
CA THR A 76 -27.77 -32.14 -2.13
C THR A 76 -27.40 -32.91 -0.85
N LEU A 77 -28.36 -33.68 -0.31
CA LEU A 77 -28.32 -34.44 0.95
C LEU A 77 -27.05 -35.31 1.22
N ALA A 78 -26.14 -35.44 0.24
CA ALA A 78 -24.99 -36.35 0.26
C ALA A 78 -23.63 -35.69 0.53
N THR A 79 -23.53 -34.37 0.71
CA THR A 79 -22.23 -33.70 0.88
C THR A 79 -22.08 -33.11 2.28
N ALA A 80 -21.20 -33.73 3.08
CA ALA A 80 -20.85 -33.30 4.42
C ALA A 80 -20.30 -31.85 4.46
N PRO A 81 -20.27 -31.19 5.64
CA PRO A 81 -19.50 -29.97 5.83
C PRO A 81 -18.07 -30.11 5.30
N ALA A 82 -17.56 -29.08 4.62
CA ALA A 82 -16.16 -29.06 4.22
C ALA A 82 -15.32 -28.80 5.47
N TYR A 83 -14.23 -29.56 5.62
CA TYR A 83 -13.24 -29.39 6.70
C TYR A 83 -11.97 -28.67 6.23
N GLY A 84 -11.88 -28.39 4.92
CA GLY A 84 -10.77 -27.70 4.29
C GLY A 84 -11.06 -27.43 2.81
N PHE A 85 -10.17 -26.68 2.17
CA PHE A 85 -10.26 -26.33 0.75
C PHE A 85 -8.85 -26.18 0.16
N LYS A 86 -8.74 -26.19 -1.17
CA LYS A 86 -7.48 -26.03 -1.90
C LYS A 86 -7.06 -24.57 -1.95
N LEU A 87 -5.76 -24.28 -2.01
CA LEU A 87 -5.27 -22.89 -1.96
C LEU A 87 -5.76 -22.03 -3.13
N GLN A 88 -6.10 -22.65 -4.27
CA GLN A 88 -6.74 -21.97 -5.41
C GLN A 88 -8.04 -21.24 -5.03
N THR A 89 -8.73 -21.66 -3.96
CA THR A 89 -9.92 -20.95 -3.46
C THR A 89 -9.62 -19.51 -3.04
N LEU A 90 -8.38 -19.18 -2.66
CA LEU A 90 -7.97 -17.80 -2.34
C LEU A 90 -8.11 -16.84 -3.54
N ASP A 91 -7.93 -17.34 -4.76
CA ASP A 91 -8.16 -16.56 -5.97
C ASP A 91 -9.68 -16.41 -6.22
N LEU A 92 -10.44 -17.51 -6.08
CA LEU A 92 -11.88 -17.53 -6.31
C LEU A 92 -12.67 -16.57 -5.41
N ILE A 93 -12.28 -16.41 -4.14
CA ILE A 93 -12.95 -15.45 -3.22
C ILE A 93 -12.73 -13.98 -3.63
N THR A 94 -11.65 -13.70 -4.37
CA THR A 94 -11.41 -12.36 -4.94
C THR A 94 -12.34 -12.10 -6.13
N GLU A 95 -12.67 -13.15 -6.88
CA GLU A 95 -13.50 -13.10 -8.08
C GLU A 95 -15.00 -13.18 -7.79
N THR A 96 -15.40 -13.82 -6.69
CA THR A 96 -16.81 -14.00 -6.32
C THR A 96 -17.46 -12.66 -5.99
N LYS A 97 -18.21 -12.07 -6.92
CA LYS A 97 -18.84 -10.75 -6.76
C LYS A 97 -20.19 -10.81 -6.04
N SER A 98 -20.54 -9.72 -5.36
CA SER A 98 -21.87 -9.54 -4.80
C SER A 98 -22.92 -9.38 -5.91
N SER A 99 -24.11 -9.95 -5.67
CA SER A 99 -25.27 -9.81 -6.56
C SER A 99 -25.89 -8.41 -6.52
N VAL A 100 -25.72 -7.70 -5.40
CA VAL A 100 -26.24 -6.35 -5.19
C VAL A 100 -25.29 -5.28 -5.74
N ASP A 101 -23.98 -5.48 -5.56
CA ASP A 101 -22.95 -4.55 -6.00
C ASP A 101 -21.76 -5.31 -6.59
N ARG A 102 -21.65 -5.30 -7.92
CA ARG A 102 -20.59 -6.00 -8.65
C ARG A 102 -19.20 -5.40 -8.42
N SER A 103 -19.09 -4.20 -7.86
CA SER A 103 -17.80 -3.63 -7.48
C SER A 103 -17.19 -4.35 -6.27
N ARG A 104 -18.01 -5.01 -5.45
CA ARG A 104 -17.58 -5.71 -4.24
C ARG A 104 -17.48 -7.22 -4.48
N SER A 105 -16.40 -7.81 -3.98
CA SER A 105 -16.23 -9.27 -3.91
C SER A 105 -16.49 -9.82 -2.52
N LEU A 106 -16.55 -11.15 -2.40
CA LEU A 106 -16.60 -11.83 -1.13
C LEU A 106 -15.41 -11.45 -0.23
N LEU A 107 -14.23 -11.25 -0.82
CA LEU A 107 -13.06 -10.75 -0.10
C LEU A 107 -13.30 -9.35 0.51
N HIS A 108 -13.97 -8.43 -0.18
CA HIS A 108 -14.33 -7.12 0.39
C HIS A 108 -15.21 -7.27 1.63
N TYR A 109 -16.19 -8.17 1.57
CA TYR A 109 -17.06 -8.43 2.72
C TYR A 109 -16.30 -9.07 3.89
N LEU A 110 -15.44 -10.06 3.60
CA LEU A 110 -14.61 -10.71 4.62
C LEU A 110 -13.66 -9.71 5.29
N VAL A 111 -13.05 -8.82 4.52
CA VAL A 111 -12.21 -7.74 5.07
C VAL A 111 -13.01 -6.85 6.02
N ASP A 112 -14.21 -6.40 5.65
CA ASP A 112 -15.04 -5.59 6.55
C ASP A 112 -15.39 -6.32 7.85
N VAL A 113 -15.74 -7.61 7.77
CA VAL A 113 -16.03 -8.43 8.96
C VAL A 113 -14.80 -8.55 9.86
N ILE A 114 -13.63 -8.83 9.30
CA ILE A 114 -12.39 -8.94 10.09
C ILE A 114 -12.03 -7.59 10.72
N MET A 115 -12.09 -6.49 9.96
CA MET A 115 -11.73 -5.15 10.46
C MET A 115 -12.68 -4.63 11.53
N THR A 116 -13.93 -5.08 11.53
CA THR A 116 -14.90 -4.75 12.58
C THR A 116 -14.72 -5.60 13.84
N LYS A 117 -14.20 -6.83 13.71
CA LYS A 117 -13.95 -7.75 14.84
C LYS A 117 -12.60 -7.52 15.53
N GLU A 118 -11.55 -7.20 14.78
CA GLU A 118 -10.17 -7.04 15.27
C GLU A 118 -9.93 -5.74 16.07
N LYS A 119 -10.96 -4.92 16.34
CA LYS A 119 -10.83 -3.75 17.21
C LYS A 119 -10.97 -4.17 18.68
N PRO A 120 -9.91 -4.08 19.52
CA PRO A 120 -9.98 -4.46 20.92
C PRO A 120 -10.72 -3.38 21.71
N GLY A 121 -12.01 -3.62 21.97
CA GLY A 121 -12.83 -2.76 22.83
C GLY A 121 -14.31 -3.02 22.56
N GLY A 122 -15.00 -3.63 23.52
CA GLY A 122 -16.39 -4.08 23.43
C GLY A 122 -17.45 -2.98 23.32
N ASN A 123 -17.34 -2.12 22.31
CA ASN A 123 -18.43 -1.29 21.83
C ASN A 123 -18.77 -1.76 20.42
N HIS A 124 -19.99 -2.25 20.22
CA HIS A 124 -20.54 -2.70 18.93
C HIS A 124 -20.72 -1.58 17.89
N SER A 125 -19.97 -0.49 17.99
CA SER A 125 -19.90 0.57 17.00
C SER A 125 -18.57 0.43 16.27
N GLY A 126 -18.61 0.22 14.95
CA GLY A 126 -17.45 0.38 14.08
C GLY A 126 -16.76 1.74 14.26
N PRO A 127 -15.65 2.02 13.54
CA PRO A 127 -14.94 3.31 13.69
C PRO A 127 -15.94 4.47 13.71
N SER A 128 -15.82 5.34 14.72
CA SER A 128 -16.73 6.48 14.81
C SER A 128 -16.65 7.27 13.50
N LYS A 129 -17.75 7.90 13.06
CA LYS A 129 -17.73 8.73 11.83
C LYS A 129 -16.53 9.70 11.83
N SER A 130 -16.16 10.22 13.00
CA SER A 130 -14.96 11.04 13.24
C SER A 130 -13.62 10.32 13.03
N GLU A 131 -13.47 9.06 13.44
CA GLU A 131 -12.25 8.26 13.22
C GLU A 131 -12.06 7.87 11.77
N ILE A 132 -13.15 7.49 11.07
CA ILE A 132 -13.11 7.20 9.63
C ILE A 132 -12.69 8.46 8.88
N LEU A 133 -13.29 9.59 9.20
CA LEU A 133 -12.93 10.88 8.61
C LEU A 133 -11.49 11.29 8.95
N ALA A 134 -11.02 11.11 10.19
CA ALA A 134 -9.64 11.43 10.58
C ALA A 134 -8.61 10.54 9.88
N THR A 135 -8.86 9.23 9.79
CA THR A 135 -8.01 8.27 9.08
C THR A 135 -8.02 8.56 7.58
N ALA A 136 -9.18 8.90 7.01
CA ALA A 136 -9.33 9.31 5.61
C ALA A 136 -8.67 10.66 5.30
N LEU A 137 -8.59 11.59 6.25
CA LEU A 137 -7.87 12.86 6.11
C LEU A 137 -6.35 12.67 6.21
N ALA A 138 -5.89 11.66 6.96
CA ALA A 138 -4.48 11.26 7.01
C ALA A 138 -4.03 10.57 5.70
N ILE A 139 -4.93 9.82 5.05
CA ILE A 139 -4.74 9.23 3.72
C ILE A 139 -5.01 10.32 2.65
N ARG A 140 -4.05 11.22 2.41
CA ARG A 140 -4.17 12.26 1.38
C ARG A 140 -4.15 11.66 -0.04
N PRO A 141 -5.09 12.02 -0.92
CA PRO A 141 -4.79 12.41 -2.29
C PRO A 141 -4.62 13.93 -2.33
N LEU A 142 -3.52 14.43 -2.89
CA LEU A 142 -3.34 15.85 -3.20
C LEU A 142 -4.39 16.29 -4.24
N LEU A 143 -5.60 16.62 -3.82
CA LEU A 143 -6.64 17.21 -4.67
C LEU A 143 -6.83 18.69 -4.39
N ILE A 144 -5.73 19.46 -4.50
CA ILE A 144 -5.78 20.86 -4.97
C ILE A 144 -4.48 21.16 -5.73
N SER A 145 -4.29 20.60 -6.93
CA SER A 145 -3.59 21.32 -8.01
C SER A 145 -3.65 20.58 -9.35
N ASN A 146 -4.03 21.34 -10.37
CA ASN A 146 -3.80 21.14 -11.81
C ASN A 146 -4.59 20.03 -12.53
N ARG A 147 -5.76 20.43 -13.06
CA ARG A 147 -6.35 19.81 -14.24
C ARG A 147 -6.25 20.79 -15.41
N SER A 148 -5.13 20.74 -16.13
CA SER A 148 -4.98 21.28 -17.48
C SER A 148 -4.12 20.30 -18.29
N GLN A 149 -4.80 19.55 -19.17
CA GLN A 149 -4.32 18.86 -20.37
C GLN A 149 -3.15 17.85 -20.29
N HIS A 150 -3.48 16.62 -20.73
CA HIS A 150 -2.62 15.60 -21.37
C HIS A 150 -1.41 15.03 -20.61
N GLN A 151 -1.51 13.77 -20.14
CA GLN A 151 -1.04 12.54 -20.81
C GLN A 151 -1.06 11.36 -19.83
N LEU A 152 -1.23 10.16 -20.37
CA LEU A 152 -1.25 8.87 -19.67
C LEU A 152 -0.02 8.69 -18.77
N THR A 153 -0.23 8.46 -17.47
CA THR A 153 0.53 7.52 -16.63
C THR A 153 -0.22 7.33 -15.29
N GLY A 154 -0.98 6.24 -15.18
CA GLY A 154 -1.42 5.74 -13.87
C GLY A 154 -0.31 4.87 -13.29
N SER A 155 0.16 5.17 -12.07
CA SER A 155 0.86 4.19 -11.19
C SER A 155 1.48 4.75 -9.89
N ASN A 156 1.61 6.07 -9.68
CA ASN A 156 2.36 6.55 -8.50
C ASN A 156 1.54 7.06 -7.31
N SER A 157 0.27 7.44 -7.48
CA SER A 157 -0.56 7.94 -6.36
C SER A 157 -1.13 6.82 -5.48
N ASP A 158 -1.51 5.69 -6.08
CA ASP A 158 -2.15 4.59 -5.37
C ASP A 158 -1.16 3.80 -4.50
N ALA A 159 0.11 3.70 -4.93
CA ALA A 159 1.16 3.02 -4.19
C ALA A 159 1.47 3.70 -2.83
N SER A 160 1.51 5.04 -2.79
CA SER A 160 1.73 5.80 -1.55
C SER A 160 0.57 5.71 -0.57
N VAL A 161 -0.65 5.54 -1.08
CA VAL A 161 -1.84 5.32 -0.25
C VAL A 161 -1.87 3.89 0.32
N LEU A 162 -1.47 2.90 -0.48
CA LEU A 162 -1.34 1.51 -0.04
C LEU A 162 -0.27 1.32 1.04
N GLU A 163 0.80 2.11 1.08
CA GLU A 163 1.81 2.01 2.16
C GLU A 163 1.28 2.41 3.54
N ASN A 164 0.29 3.30 3.61
CA ASN A 164 -0.20 3.87 4.87
C ASN A 164 -1.30 3.06 5.55
N ILE A 165 -1.83 2.03 4.88
CA ILE A 165 -2.85 1.15 5.45
C ILE A 165 -2.18 -0.03 6.14
N LYS A 166 -2.39 -0.11 7.46
CA LYS A 166 -1.97 -1.26 8.28
C LYS A 166 -2.97 -2.40 8.12
N MET A 167 -2.47 -3.56 7.71
CA MET A 167 -3.23 -4.80 7.64
C MET A 167 -3.36 -5.43 9.04
N PRO A 168 -4.38 -6.27 9.28
CA PRO A 168 -4.58 -6.93 10.57
C PRO A 168 -3.56 -8.06 10.74
N PHE A 169 -3.50 -8.60 11.94
CA PHE A 169 -2.59 -9.69 12.29
C PHE A 169 -1.12 -9.34 11.97
N ASP A 170 -0.40 -10.28 11.37
CA ASP A 170 0.99 -10.18 10.95
C ASP A 170 1.15 -9.97 9.43
N PHE A 171 0.09 -9.58 8.71
CA PHE A 171 0.08 -9.57 7.24
C PHE A 171 1.07 -8.62 6.58
N ASP A 172 1.31 -7.42 7.12
CA ASP A 172 2.30 -6.51 6.52
C ASP A 172 3.71 -7.12 6.57
N ARG A 173 4.06 -7.73 7.71
CA ARG A 173 5.34 -8.42 7.88
C ARG A 173 5.41 -9.69 7.05
N LEU A 174 4.32 -10.44 6.99
CA LEU A 174 4.23 -11.66 6.18
C LEU A 174 4.45 -11.32 4.71
N LEU A 175 3.72 -10.35 4.16
CA LEU A 175 3.83 -9.88 2.78
C LEU A 175 5.27 -9.50 2.44
N GLN A 176 5.90 -8.65 3.25
CA GLN A 176 7.30 -8.25 3.05
C GLN A 176 8.28 -9.44 3.06
N THR A 177 8.02 -10.45 3.90
CA THR A 177 8.89 -11.62 4.02
C THR A 177 8.76 -12.54 2.82
N ILE A 178 7.53 -12.81 2.37
CA ILE A 178 7.28 -13.69 1.23
C ILE A 178 7.66 -13.04 -0.10
N GLU A 179 7.48 -11.72 -0.26
CA GLU A 179 7.88 -11.00 -1.48
C GLU A 179 9.38 -11.07 -1.71
N ARG A 180 10.19 -10.95 -0.66
CA ARG A 180 11.65 -11.12 -0.76
C ARG A 180 12.01 -12.50 -1.31
N ALA A 181 11.29 -13.54 -0.90
CA ALA A 181 11.52 -14.90 -1.40
C ALA A 181 11.08 -15.08 -2.86
N THR A 182 10.07 -14.36 -3.36
CA THR A 182 9.63 -14.51 -4.77
C THR A 182 10.67 -14.14 -5.82
N SER A 183 11.68 -13.34 -5.43
CA SER A 183 12.80 -12.98 -6.30
C SER A 183 13.71 -14.17 -6.67
N VAL A 184 13.55 -15.30 -5.98
CA VAL A 184 14.39 -16.48 -6.13
C VAL A 184 13.53 -17.74 -6.07
N SER A 185 13.77 -18.71 -6.96
CA SER A 185 13.12 -20.01 -6.85
C SER A 185 14.02 -21.06 -6.18
N LEU A 186 13.39 -21.95 -5.42
CA LEU A 186 14.07 -23.07 -4.76
C LEU A 186 14.74 -23.99 -5.78
N GLU A 187 14.08 -24.23 -6.91
CA GLU A 187 14.58 -25.09 -7.98
C GLU A 187 15.89 -24.54 -8.57
N THR A 188 15.95 -23.21 -8.75
CA THR A 188 17.16 -22.54 -9.24
C THR A 188 18.30 -22.71 -8.24
N CYS A 189 18.03 -22.53 -6.94
CA CYS A 189 19.03 -22.74 -5.89
C CYS A 189 19.51 -24.21 -5.85
N VAL A 190 18.63 -25.18 -6.10
CA VAL A 190 19.02 -26.59 -6.17
C VAL A 190 20.00 -26.85 -7.30
N ALA A 191 19.71 -26.35 -8.50
CA ALA A 191 20.61 -26.51 -9.65
C ALA A 191 21.96 -25.81 -9.42
N GLU A 192 21.96 -24.57 -8.92
CA GLU A 192 23.18 -23.80 -8.69
C GLU A 192 24.08 -24.42 -7.61
N VAL A 193 23.51 -24.88 -6.50
CA VAL A 193 24.29 -25.53 -5.43
C VAL A 193 24.87 -26.86 -5.91
N ALA A 194 24.17 -27.61 -6.77
CA ALA A 194 24.69 -28.83 -7.37
C ALA A 194 25.92 -28.57 -8.25
N GLU A 195 25.93 -27.48 -9.02
CA GLU A 195 27.10 -27.09 -9.83
C GLU A 195 28.28 -26.65 -8.96
N ILE A 196 28.04 -25.94 -7.85
CA ILE A 196 29.11 -25.59 -6.89
C ILE A 196 29.71 -26.84 -6.25
N GLU A 197 28.87 -27.79 -5.86
CA GLU A 197 29.32 -29.06 -5.31
C GLU A 197 30.18 -29.83 -6.32
N LYS A 198 29.72 -29.91 -7.57
CA LYS A 198 30.48 -30.54 -8.67
C LYS A 198 31.83 -29.86 -8.88
N GLY A 199 31.88 -28.53 -8.86
CA GLY A 199 33.12 -27.76 -8.94
C GLY A 199 34.10 -28.10 -7.80
N MET A 200 33.60 -28.20 -6.57
CA MET A 200 34.41 -28.61 -5.41
C MET A 200 34.92 -30.06 -5.55
N GLU A 201 34.10 -30.96 -6.10
CA GLU A 201 34.50 -32.35 -6.33
C GLU A 201 35.61 -32.46 -7.39
N LEU A 202 35.55 -31.65 -8.45
CA LEU A 202 36.65 -31.55 -9.42
C LEU A 202 37.96 -31.09 -8.78
N CYS A 203 37.91 -30.13 -7.83
CA CYS A 203 39.10 -29.73 -7.07
C CYS A 203 39.66 -30.89 -6.24
N ARG A 204 38.81 -31.69 -5.58
CA ARG A 204 39.25 -32.87 -4.81
C ARG A 204 39.89 -33.93 -5.69
N ASN A 205 39.29 -34.22 -6.85
CA ASN A 205 39.83 -35.16 -7.82
C ASN A 205 41.18 -34.70 -8.38
N GLU A 206 41.31 -33.42 -8.73
CA GLU A 206 42.59 -32.85 -9.18
C GLU A 206 43.68 -32.92 -8.10
N LEU A 207 43.33 -32.66 -6.83
CA LEU A 207 44.26 -32.82 -5.71
C LEU A 207 44.73 -34.28 -5.58
N GLN A 208 43.81 -35.24 -5.72
CA GLN A 208 44.14 -36.67 -5.67
C GLN A 208 45.08 -37.08 -6.81
N LEU A 209 44.80 -36.64 -8.04
CA LEU A 209 45.64 -36.92 -9.21
C LEU A 209 47.04 -36.31 -9.06
N ARG A 210 47.15 -35.08 -8.56
CA ARG A 210 48.45 -34.43 -8.31
C ARG A 210 49.28 -35.14 -7.26
N ASN A 211 48.63 -35.63 -6.20
CA ASN A 211 49.30 -36.42 -5.16
C ASN A 211 49.82 -37.76 -5.70
N GLN A 212 49.02 -38.45 -6.52
CA GLN A 212 49.44 -39.71 -7.15
C GLN A 212 50.52 -39.50 -8.23
N GLY A 213 50.48 -38.37 -8.95
CA GLY A 213 51.43 -38.01 -10.00
C GLY A 213 52.77 -37.43 -9.52
N GLY A 214 53.10 -37.54 -8.23
CA GLY A 214 54.37 -37.07 -7.67
C GLY A 214 54.50 -35.54 -7.55
N LEU A 215 53.41 -34.79 -7.73
CA LEU A 215 53.39 -33.31 -7.66
C LEU A 215 52.93 -32.79 -6.29
N ALA A 216 52.89 -33.65 -5.26
CA ALA A 216 52.37 -33.35 -3.93
C ALA A 216 53.00 -32.09 -3.27
N THR A 217 54.28 -31.82 -3.54
CA THR A 217 55.01 -30.69 -2.95
C THR A 217 54.91 -29.40 -3.75
N SER A 218 54.30 -29.43 -4.95
CA SER A 218 54.21 -28.28 -5.84
C SER A 218 53.38 -27.13 -5.23
N PRO A 219 53.73 -25.86 -5.47
CA PRO A 219 52.97 -24.71 -4.97
C PRO A 219 51.48 -24.77 -5.33
N ALA A 220 51.15 -25.18 -6.56
CA ALA A 220 49.77 -25.31 -7.02
C ALA A 220 48.97 -26.35 -6.21
N THR A 221 49.61 -27.46 -5.82
CA THR A 221 48.95 -28.50 -5.01
C THR A 221 48.64 -27.99 -3.60
N LYS A 222 49.58 -27.25 -3.00
CA LYS A 222 49.36 -26.59 -1.69
C LYS A 222 48.22 -25.57 -1.76
N THR A 223 48.13 -24.77 -2.83
CA THR A 223 47.04 -23.82 -3.03
C THR A 223 45.69 -24.52 -3.16
N ILE A 224 45.59 -25.59 -3.96
CA ILE A 224 44.35 -26.38 -4.10
C ILE A 224 43.95 -27.02 -2.76
N GLN A 225 44.93 -27.58 -2.03
CA GLN A 225 44.70 -28.16 -0.72
C GLN A 225 44.15 -27.13 0.28
N GLN A 226 44.76 -25.94 0.33
CA GLN A 226 44.29 -24.84 1.17
C GLN A 226 42.89 -24.37 0.76
N PHE A 227 42.62 -24.24 -0.54
CA PHE A 227 41.30 -23.87 -1.05
C PHE A 227 40.22 -24.86 -0.62
N ILE A 228 40.45 -26.18 -0.78
CA ILE A 228 39.52 -27.22 -0.36
C ILE A 228 39.32 -27.20 1.15
N GLN A 229 40.39 -27.00 1.93
CA GLN A 229 40.30 -26.95 3.39
C GLN A 229 39.47 -25.75 3.88
N GLN A 230 39.60 -24.59 3.21
CA GLN A 230 38.86 -23.38 3.57
C GLN A 230 37.42 -23.39 3.05
N LYS A 231 37.22 -23.69 1.76
CA LYS A 231 35.92 -23.57 1.09
C LYS A 231 35.10 -24.86 1.04
N GLY A 232 35.73 -26.01 1.21
CA GLY A 232 35.02 -27.31 1.26
C GLY A 232 33.93 -27.35 2.34
N PRO A 233 34.21 -26.97 3.60
CA PRO A 233 33.20 -26.93 4.65
C PRO A 233 32.06 -25.95 4.36
N GLU A 234 32.36 -24.79 3.76
CA GLU A 234 31.35 -23.80 3.38
C GLU A 234 30.37 -24.36 2.32
N VAL A 235 30.88 -25.07 1.31
CA VAL A 235 30.06 -25.73 0.27
C VAL A 235 29.22 -26.87 0.87
N SER A 236 29.81 -27.69 1.75
CA SER A 236 29.05 -28.74 2.45
C SER A 236 27.95 -28.16 3.35
N GLY A 237 28.23 -27.04 4.03
CA GLY A 237 27.23 -26.32 4.83
C GLY A 237 26.09 -25.77 3.97
N LEU A 238 26.41 -25.18 2.82
CA LEU A 238 25.42 -24.67 1.86
C LEU A 238 24.47 -25.77 1.37
N LYS A 239 25.02 -26.94 1.03
CA LYS A 239 24.22 -28.10 0.61
C LYS A 239 23.28 -28.59 1.71
N GLU A 240 23.76 -28.69 2.95
CA GLU A 240 22.92 -29.15 4.05
C GLU A 240 21.81 -28.15 4.39
N GLU A 241 22.10 -26.85 4.32
CA GLU A 241 21.10 -25.80 4.55
C GLU A 241 20.01 -25.81 3.46
N LEU A 242 20.41 -26.00 2.19
CA LEU A 242 19.49 -26.18 1.08
C LEU A 242 18.61 -27.43 1.28
N ARG A 243 19.18 -28.56 1.70
CA ARG A 243 18.43 -29.80 1.95
C ARG A 243 17.37 -29.61 3.04
N LYS A 244 17.73 -28.98 4.15
CA LYS A 244 16.78 -28.64 5.24
C LYS A 244 15.68 -27.71 4.74
N THR A 245 16.02 -26.70 3.95
CA THR A 245 15.06 -25.76 3.39
C THR A 245 14.08 -26.44 2.43
N GLN A 246 14.55 -27.35 1.57
CA GLN A 246 13.68 -28.16 0.71
C GLN A 246 12.70 -29.01 1.52
N GLN A 247 13.17 -29.67 2.57
CA GLN A 247 12.31 -30.46 3.45
C GLN A 247 11.23 -29.57 4.11
N GLN A 248 11.64 -28.44 4.68
CA GLN A 248 10.71 -27.50 5.33
C GLN A 248 9.69 -26.92 4.35
N TYR A 249 10.10 -26.65 3.11
CA TYR A 249 9.21 -26.20 2.04
C TYR A 249 8.17 -27.28 1.72
N ASN A 250 8.58 -28.52 1.51
CA ASN A 250 7.67 -29.63 1.23
C ASN A 250 6.66 -29.88 2.35
N GLU A 251 7.12 -29.88 3.61
CA GLU A 251 6.23 -29.99 4.77
C GLU A 251 5.24 -28.82 4.86
N CYS A 252 5.63 -27.61 4.43
CA CYS A 252 4.74 -26.46 4.37
C CYS A 252 3.67 -26.61 3.28
N VAL A 253 4.06 -27.09 2.10
CA VAL A 253 3.12 -27.37 1.00
C VAL A 253 2.10 -28.43 1.44
N GLU A 254 2.56 -29.52 2.05
CA GLU A 254 1.70 -30.59 2.57
C GLU A 254 0.78 -30.09 3.69
N TYR A 255 1.26 -29.18 4.54
CA TYR A 255 0.47 -28.56 5.60
C TYR A 255 -0.77 -27.82 5.05
N PHE A 256 -0.66 -27.18 3.87
CA PHE A 256 -1.81 -26.56 3.19
C PHE A 256 -2.60 -27.54 2.30
N GLY A 257 -2.32 -28.84 2.39
CA GLY A 257 -3.02 -29.87 1.65
C GLY A 257 -2.70 -29.91 0.15
N GLU A 258 -1.60 -29.28 -0.27
CA GLU A 258 -1.10 -29.35 -1.64
C GLU A 258 -0.06 -30.47 -1.80
N ASN A 259 0.18 -30.90 -3.04
CA ASN A 259 1.18 -31.93 -3.35
C ASN A 259 2.47 -31.25 -3.82
N PRO A 260 3.61 -31.39 -3.08
CA PRO A 260 4.89 -30.81 -3.47
C PRO A 260 5.36 -31.21 -4.87
N LYS A 261 4.97 -32.40 -5.35
CA LYS A 261 5.34 -32.89 -6.68
C LYS A 261 4.53 -32.27 -7.82
N MET A 262 3.38 -31.66 -7.51
CA MET A 262 2.54 -31.00 -8.50
C MET A 262 2.84 -29.51 -8.64
N LEU A 263 3.56 -28.92 -7.66
CA LEU A 263 4.03 -27.55 -7.77
C LEU A 263 5.26 -27.51 -8.67
N GLU A 264 5.19 -26.75 -9.76
CA GLU A 264 6.31 -26.62 -10.70
C GLU A 264 7.39 -25.68 -10.17
N SER A 265 7.04 -24.80 -9.22
CA SER A 265 8.01 -23.90 -8.58
C SER A 265 7.60 -23.46 -7.19
N SER A 266 8.58 -23.20 -6.33
CA SER A 266 8.40 -22.58 -5.02
C SER A 266 7.58 -21.28 -5.07
N ASN A 267 7.72 -20.54 -6.17
CA ASN A 267 7.02 -19.28 -6.43
C ASN A 267 5.52 -19.44 -6.64
N GLN A 268 5.00 -20.64 -6.94
CA GLN A 268 3.56 -20.86 -7.02
C GLN A 268 2.92 -20.69 -5.64
N LEU A 269 3.45 -21.37 -4.60
CA LEU A 269 2.96 -21.23 -3.23
C LEU A 269 3.09 -19.79 -2.73
N PHE A 270 4.29 -19.21 -2.83
CA PHE A 270 4.54 -17.84 -2.36
C PHE A 270 3.70 -16.83 -3.14
N GLY A 271 3.58 -17.00 -4.46
CA GLY A 271 2.80 -16.16 -5.35
C GLY A 271 1.31 -16.15 -5.02
N THR A 272 0.74 -17.30 -4.64
CA THR A 272 -0.66 -17.37 -4.17
C THR A 272 -0.86 -16.50 -2.93
N PHE A 273 0.01 -16.62 -1.92
CA PHE A 273 -0.10 -15.79 -0.71
C PHE A 273 0.20 -14.30 -0.98
N VAL A 274 1.20 -13.96 -1.79
CA VAL A 274 1.50 -12.57 -2.17
C VAL A 274 0.29 -11.94 -2.85
N ARG A 275 -0.30 -12.63 -3.83
CA ARG A 275 -1.48 -12.14 -4.55
C ARG A 275 -2.66 -11.96 -3.61
N PHE A 276 -2.93 -12.96 -2.77
CA PHE A 276 -4.00 -12.90 -1.79
C PHE A 276 -3.83 -11.71 -0.82
N LEU A 277 -2.65 -11.53 -0.23
CA LEU A 277 -2.38 -10.42 0.71
C LEU A 277 -2.47 -9.04 0.03
N LYS A 278 -1.99 -8.91 -1.21
CA LYS A 278 -2.17 -7.68 -2.00
C LYS A 278 -3.63 -7.38 -2.26
N ASN A 279 -4.40 -8.39 -2.68
CA ASN A 279 -5.83 -8.25 -2.89
C ASN A 279 -6.57 -7.91 -1.59
N PHE A 280 -6.16 -8.51 -0.47
CA PHE A 280 -6.70 -8.18 0.85
C PHE A 280 -6.46 -6.70 1.18
N LYS A 281 -5.23 -6.23 1.00
CA LYS A 281 -4.86 -4.83 1.22
C LYS A 281 -5.65 -3.87 0.33
N GLN A 282 -5.82 -4.24 -0.95
CA GLN A 282 -6.62 -3.46 -1.89
C GLN A 282 -8.09 -3.41 -1.47
N CYS A 283 -8.69 -4.55 -1.10
CA CYS A 283 -10.07 -4.59 -0.62
C CYS A 283 -10.27 -3.75 0.65
N GLN A 284 -9.28 -3.73 1.55
CA GLN A 284 -9.29 -2.86 2.73
C GLN A 284 -9.30 -1.39 2.34
N LEU A 285 -8.46 -0.99 1.37
CA LEU A 285 -8.44 0.36 0.84
C LEU A 285 -9.77 0.74 0.19
N ASP A 286 -10.30 -0.14 -0.69
CA ASP A 286 -11.54 0.08 -1.43
C ASP A 286 -12.73 0.25 -0.46
N ASN A 287 -12.80 -0.59 0.58
CA ASN A 287 -13.81 -0.47 1.63
C ASN A 287 -13.71 0.87 2.38
N LEU A 288 -12.50 1.30 2.75
CA LEU A 288 -12.28 2.56 3.45
C LEU A 288 -12.66 3.77 2.56
N MET A 289 -12.30 3.73 1.28
CA MET A 289 -12.69 4.77 0.32
C MET A 289 -14.20 4.82 0.11
N ALA A 290 -14.87 3.67 -0.01
CA ALA A 290 -16.32 3.59 -0.14
C ALA A 290 -17.04 4.15 1.09
N GLN A 291 -16.57 3.80 2.30
CA GLN A 291 -17.10 4.35 3.55
C GLN A 291 -16.90 5.86 3.63
N ARG A 292 -15.72 6.37 3.25
CA ARG A 292 -15.44 7.81 3.19
C ARG A 292 -16.44 8.53 2.27
N LYS A 293 -16.64 8.02 1.05
CA LYS A 293 -17.56 8.61 0.08
C LYS A 293 -19.00 8.66 0.62
N SER A 294 -19.45 7.58 1.25
CA SER A 294 -20.78 7.50 1.86
C SER A 294 -20.97 8.53 2.97
N ILE A 295 -19.97 8.72 3.85
CA ILE A 295 -20.03 9.72 4.94
C ILE A 295 -20.03 11.15 4.39
N GLU A 296 -19.23 11.44 3.35
CA GLU A 296 -19.17 12.76 2.73
C GLU A 296 -20.50 13.13 2.06
N GLU A 297 -21.14 12.17 1.41
CA GLU A 297 -22.44 12.36 0.76
C GLU A 297 -23.57 12.54 1.79
N GLU A 298 -23.56 11.78 2.89
CA GLU A 298 -24.50 11.96 4.01
C GLU A 298 -24.35 13.34 4.65
N LEU A 299 -23.12 13.80 4.89
CA LEU A 299 -22.85 15.13 5.45
C LEU A 299 -23.33 16.24 4.51
N ARG A 300 -23.08 16.09 3.20
CA ARG A 300 -23.55 17.05 2.18
C ARG A 300 -25.08 17.14 2.18
N GLN A 301 -25.79 16.02 2.25
CA GLN A 301 -27.25 15.99 2.34
C GLN A 301 -27.75 16.64 3.63
N GLN A 302 -27.11 16.37 4.78
CA GLN A 302 -27.48 17.00 6.05
C GLN A 302 -27.30 18.52 6.03
N ILE A 303 -26.24 19.03 5.41
CA ILE A 303 -26.01 20.48 5.26
C ILE A 303 -27.11 21.10 4.40
N LEU A 304 -27.45 20.48 3.25
CA LEU A 304 -28.51 20.96 2.38
C LEU A 304 -29.88 20.94 3.07
N ALA A 305 -30.21 19.87 3.79
CA ALA A 305 -31.44 19.76 4.56
C ALA A 305 -31.54 20.84 5.66
N LYS A 306 -30.46 21.08 6.40
CA LYS A 306 -30.40 22.16 7.42
C LYS A 306 -30.55 23.55 6.80
N GLN A 307 -30.00 23.78 5.60
CA GLN A 307 -30.18 25.06 4.89
C GLN A 307 -31.65 25.25 4.45
N GLN A 308 -32.31 24.22 3.91
CA GLN A 308 -33.72 24.29 3.53
C GLN A 308 -34.64 24.53 4.75
N GLN A 309 -34.37 23.86 5.88
CA GLN A 309 -35.11 24.09 7.12
C GLN A 309 -35.01 25.54 7.62
N ARG A 310 -33.82 26.16 7.56
CA ARG A 310 -33.64 27.57 7.92
C ARG A 310 -34.42 28.51 7.00
N MET A 311 -34.46 28.25 5.70
CA MET A 311 -35.25 29.06 4.76
C MET A 311 -36.76 28.96 5.03
N MET A 312 -37.28 27.75 5.31
CA MET A 312 -38.70 27.59 5.66
C MET A 312 -39.07 28.30 6.97
N GLN A 313 -38.21 28.24 8.00
CA GLN A 313 -38.44 28.97 9.26
C GLN A 313 -38.46 30.49 9.05
N GLN A 314 -37.59 31.02 8.19
CA GLN A 314 -37.59 32.46 7.86
C GLN A 314 -38.86 32.87 7.09
N GLN A 315 -39.36 32.05 6.17
CA GLN A 315 -40.62 32.33 5.47
C GLN A 315 -41.84 32.29 6.41
N GLN A 316 -41.90 31.36 7.37
CA GLN A 316 -42.99 31.31 8.35
C GLN A 316 -42.99 32.50 9.30
N GLN A 317 -41.80 32.99 9.72
CA GLN A 317 -41.71 34.20 10.55
C GLN A 317 -42.14 35.47 9.80
N GLN A 318 -41.91 35.55 8.48
CA GLN A 318 -42.39 36.67 7.67
C GLN A 318 -43.92 36.68 7.47
N GLN A 319 -44.58 35.51 7.50
CA GLN A 319 -46.05 35.42 7.38
C GLN A 319 -46.78 35.68 8.72
N GLN A 320 -46.15 35.46 9.88
CA GLN A 320 -46.76 35.76 11.18
C GLN A 320 -46.67 37.25 11.61
N ASN A 321 -45.73 38.02 11.05
CA ASN A 321 -45.61 39.47 11.34
C ASN A 321 -46.52 40.36 10.46
N GLY A 322 -47.44 39.78 9.69
CA GLY A 322 -48.32 40.51 8.76
C GLY A 322 -49.67 40.95 9.31
N ASN A 323 -49.98 40.74 10.60
CA ASN A 323 -51.31 41.06 11.15
C ASN A 323 -51.21 41.71 12.54
N GLY A 324 -51.21 43.05 12.58
CA GLY A 324 -51.19 43.84 13.82
C GLY A 324 -51.25 45.34 13.53
N SER A 325 -52.43 45.91 13.73
CA SER A 325 -52.92 47.21 13.27
C SER A 325 -52.16 48.46 13.76
N GLN A 326 -52.30 49.51 12.95
CA GLN A 326 -52.11 50.94 13.25
C GLN A 326 -52.66 51.33 14.63
N SER A 327 -51.87 52.03 15.45
CA SER A 327 -52.35 53.19 16.24
C SER A 327 -51.18 54.00 16.84
N ASP A 328 -51.52 55.24 17.13
CA ASP A 328 -50.73 56.45 17.22
C ASP A 328 -50.13 56.77 18.61
N HIS A 329 -49.15 57.71 18.63
CA HIS A 329 -48.79 58.64 19.73
C HIS A 329 -48.03 58.07 20.97
N GLN A 330 -47.08 58.75 21.64
CA GLN A 330 -46.40 60.06 21.53
C GLN A 330 -45.15 60.09 22.47
N MET A 331 -44.15 60.90 22.09
CA MET A 331 -42.92 61.42 22.76
C MET A 331 -42.59 61.10 24.25
N GLN A 332 -41.30 60.85 24.57
CA GLN A 332 -40.32 61.88 25.05
C GLN A 332 -38.87 61.36 25.34
N GLN A 333 -37.91 62.00 24.65
CA GLN A 333 -36.48 62.33 24.90
C GLN A 333 -35.38 61.31 25.31
N GLY A 334 -34.26 61.36 24.56
CA GLY A 334 -32.92 61.06 25.08
C GLY A 334 -31.84 60.65 24.06
N GLN A 335 -31.42 61.57 23.18
CA GLN A 335 -30.13 61.64 22.43
C GLN A 335 -29.41 60.34 21.98
N THR A 336 -29.24 60.14 20.67
CA THR A 336 -27.96 60.33 19.94
C THR A 336 -28.10 60.01 18.45
N THR A 337 -27.32 60.76 17.67
CA THR A 337 -27.21 60.94 16.22
C THR A 337 -27.39 59.74 15.29
N SER A 338 -28.21 60.00 14.26
CA SER A 338 -28.45 59.25 13.02
C SER A 338 -27.20 58.91 12.21
N ASP A 339 -27.17 57.69 11.66
CA ASP A 339 -27.05 57.52 10.21
C ASP A 339 -27.67 56.18 9.79
N ASN A 340 -28.91 56.26 9.32
CA ASN A 340 -29.73 55.14 8.92
C ASN A 340 -29.66 55.03 7.38
N GLN A 341 -28.57 54.48 6.85
CA GLN A 341 -28.58 54.03 5.46
C GLN A 341 -29.47 52.79 5.36
N LYS A 342 -30.72 53.02 4.95
CA LYS A 342 -31.61 51.98 4.41
C LYS A 342 -30.82 51.18 3.37
N VAL A 343 -30.37 49.99 3.73
CA VAL A 343 -29.91 49.00 2.76
C VAL A 343 -31.14 48.66 1.92
N LYS A 344 -31.25 49.26 0.72
CA LYS A 344 -32.18 48.77 -0.30
C LYS A 344 -31.84 47.30 -0.50
N GLU A 345 -32.75 46.41 -0.09
CA GLU A 345 -32.68 45.00 -0.42
C GLU A 345 -32.39 44.87 -1.92
N LYS A 346 -31.22 44.30 -2.24
CA LYS A 346 -30.90 43.97 -3.61
C LYS A 346 -31.89 42.88 -4.02
N ARG A 347 -32.72 43.19 -5.01
CA ARG A 347 -33.67 42.23 -5.61
C ARG A 347 -32.93 40.91 -5.84
N LEU A 348 -33.45 39.81 -5.30
CA LEU A 348 -32.98 38.47 -5.65
C LEU A 348 -33.13 38.32 -7.16
N LEU A 349 -32.05 37.92 -7.85
CA LEU A 349 -32.11 37.60 -9.27
C LEU A 349 -33.06 36.42 -9.46
N LYS A 350 -33.86 36.45 -10.54
CA LYS A 350 -34.75 35.35 -10.87
C LYS A 350 -33.93 34.10 -11.19
N GLN A 351 -34.48 32.94 -10.86
CA GLN A 351 -33.79 31.65 -10.90
C GLN A 351 -33.17 31.29 -12.27
N ASP A 352 -33.71 31.87 -13.36
CA ASP A 352 -33.23 31.64 -14.72
C ASP A 352 -31.98 32.47 -15.08
N GLU A 353 -31.58 33.43 -14.25
CA GLU A 353 -30.36 34.25 -14.43
C GLU A 353 -29.13 33.67 -13.71
N VAL A 354 -29.30 32.56 -12.97
CA VAL A 354 -28.20 31.91 -12.23
C VAL A 354 -27.59 30.81 -13.10
N TYR A 355 -26.64 31.19 -13.96
CA TYR A 355 -25.85 30.23 -14.72
C TYR A 355 -24.92 29.42 -13.80
N ASN A 356 -24.83 28.11 -14.06
CA ASN A 356 -24.08 27.08 -13.33
C ASN A 356 -22.54 27.23 -13.38
N GLY A 357 -22.03 28.45 -13.52
CA GLY A 357 -20.61 28.80 -13.43
C GLY A 357 -20.32 29.87 -12.38
N ALA A 358 -21.34 30.51 -11.81
CA ALA A 358 -21.16 31.65 -10.91
C ALA A 358 -20.49 31.26 -9.58
N LEU A 359 -20.71 30.02 -9.11
CA LEU A 359 -20.06 29.50 -7.91
C LEU A 359 -18.59 29.14 -8.22
N GLU A 360 -18.32 28.55 -9.39
CA GLU A 360 -16.98 28.21 -9.86
C GLU A 360 -16.12 29.46 -10.10
N ASP A 361 -16.69 30.55 -10.60
CA ASP A 361 -16.02 31.84 -10.79
C ASP A 361 -15.68 32.52 -9.44
N ILE A 362 -16.59 32.42 -8.46
CA ILE A 362 -16.33 32.91 -7.09
C ILE A 362 -15.23 32.08 -6.42
N LEU A 363 -15.26 30.75 -6.57
CA LEU A 363 -14.27 29.84 -5.99
C LEU A 363 -12.89 29.98 -6.65
N SER A 364 -12.83 30.22 -7.96
CA SER A 364 -11.58 30.49 -8.68
C SER A 364 -10.98 31.86 -8.33
N GLY A 365 -11.81 32.88 -8.11
CA GLY A 365 -11.37 34.18 -7.57
C GLY A 365 -10.81 34.09 -6.14
N LEU A 366 -11.39 33.23 -5.29
CA LEU A 366 -10.94 32.97 -3.92
C LEU A 366 -9.64 32.17 -3.82
N LYS A 367 -9.24 31.50 -4.91
CA LYS A 367 -7.96 30.79 -5.00
C LYS A 367 -6.77 31.75 -5.14
N ASN A 368 -7.01 32.93 -5.71
CA ASN A 368 -5.98 33.96 -5.90
C ASN A 368 -5.88 34.95 -4.73
N GLU A 369 -6.96 35.15 -3.95
CA GLU A 369 -6.91 35.88 -2.67
C GLU A 369 -7.87 35.26 -1.61
N PRO A 370 -7.36 34.79 -0.44
CA PRO A 370 -8.19 34.18 0.60
C PRO A 370 -9.23 35.15 1.21
N PHE A 371 -10.38 34.59 1.63
CA PHE A 371 -11.51 35.32 2.20
C PHE A 371 -11.12 36.16 3.44
N ARG A 372 -11.51 37.45 3.46
CA ARG A 372 -11.39 38.37 4.62
C ARG A 372 -12.77 38.85 5.06
N ARG A 373 -12.94 39.14 6.36
CA ARG A 373 -14.17 39.73 6.93
C ARG A 373 -14.48 41.09 6.26
N ALA A 374 -15.77 41.43 6.20
CA ALA A 374 -16.34 42.52 5.39
C ALA A 374 -15.85 43.94 5.74
N ASP A 375 -15.11 44.08 6.84
CA ASP A 375 -14.53 45.30 7.38
C ASP A 375 -13.12 45.63 6.84
N ALA A 376 -12.49 44.72 6.09
CA ALA A 376 -11.15 44.96 5.54
C ALA A 376 -11.18 45.45 4.07
N VAL A 377 -10.74 46.69 3.84
CA VAL A 377 -10.58 47.25 2.48
C VAL A 377 -9.56 46.45 1.66
N ARG A 378 -10.00 45.92 0.50
CA ARG A 378 -9.19 45.10 -0.43
C ARG A 378 -7.89 45.79 -0.81
N ARG A 379 -6.80 45.03 -0.91
CA ARG A 379 -5.48 45.54 -1.31
C ARG A 379 -5.49 46.09 -2.75
N SER A 380 -6.31 45.51 -3.63
CA SER A 380 -6.55 46.02 -5.00
C SER A 380 -7.32 47.36 -5.01
N GLN A 381 -8.28 47.54 -4.09
CA GLN A 381 -9.03 48.77 -3.93
C GLN A 381 -8.16 49.86 -3.30
N ARG A 382 -7.24 49.49 -2.40
CA ARG A 382 -6.21 50.39 -1.86
C ARG A 382 -5.20 50.83 -2.92
N ARG A 383 -4.77 49.93 -3.82
CA ARG A 383 -3.95 50.29 -4.99
C ARG A 383 -4.71 51.18 -5.98
N ARG A 384 -5.99 50.91 -6.22
CA ARG A 384 -6.81 51.71 -7.12
C ARG A 384 -7.05 53.13 -6.56
N LEU A 385 -7.28 53.26 -5.26
CA LEU A 385 -7.39 54.57 -4.58
C LEU A 385 -6.04 55.30 -4.54
N ALA A 386 -4.92 54.60 -4.31
CA ALA A 386 -3.59 55.18 -4.38
C ALA A 386 -3.25 55.67 -5.80
N ASN A 387 -3.62 54.91 -6.84
CA ASN A 387 -3.41 55.29 -8.23
C ASN A 387 -4.33 56.45 -8.67
N MET A 388 -5.53 56.57 -8.10
CA MET A 388 -6.40 57.72 -8.32
C MET A 388 -5.85 58.99 -7.65
N ALA A 389 -5.31 58.87 -6.43
CA ALA A 389 -4.67 59.99 -5.73
C ALA A 389 -3.38 60.48 -6.40
N THR A 390 -2.61 59.58 -7.05
CA THR A 390 -1.43 59.99 -7.83
C THR A 390 -1.78 60.67 -9.16
N ASN A 391 -2.92 60.32 -9.76
CA ASN A 391 -3.40 60.99 -10.98
C ASN A 391 -3.98 62.38 -10.68
N GLU A 392 -4.66 62.56 -9.55
CA GLU A 392 -5.19 63.88 -9.13
C GLU A 392 -4.08 64.89 -8.75
N MET A 393 -2.86 64.43 -8.46
CA MET A 393 -1.69 65.31 -8.26
C MET A 393 -0.95 65.70 -9.54
N GLN A 394 -1.25 65.04 -10.68
CA GLN A 394 -0.65 65.38 -11.99
C GLN A 394 -1.52 66.35 -12.81
N ASP A 395 -2.79 66.52 -12.46
CA ASP A 395 -3.72 67.43 -13.15
C ASP A 395 -3.81 68.83 -12.50
N ASN A 396 -2.87 69.18 -11.60
CA ASN A 396 -2.84 70.46 -10.88
C ASN A 396 -1.48 71.20 -10.95
N VAL A 397 -0.76 71.07 -12.07
CA VAL A 397 0.37 71.95 -12.44
C VAL A 397 -0.01 72.82 -13.62
#